data_AF-A0A2N2A882-F1
#
_entry.id   AF-A0A2N2A882-F1
#
_cell.length_a   1.000
_cell.length_b   1.000
_cell.length_c   1.000
_cell.angle_alpha   90.00
_cell.angle_beta   90.00
_cell.angle_gamma   90.00
#
_symmetry.space_group_name_H-M   'P 1'
#
loop_
_entity.id
_entity.type
_entity.pdbx_description
1 polymer ?
#
loop_
_entity_poly.entity_id
_entity_poly.type
_entity_poly.pdbx_seq_one_letter_code
_entity_poly.pdbx_strand_id
1 'polypeptide(L)'
;MSIGLLFPAALAALAALALPLLIHLTRRSERQLMAFAALRWLRAKERARRRLRIDEWLLLALRLLLLTAVVLLLAQPMWFGKSSDHAWVVVVPGANPDAVIDDPTLRDASWRELDATLAASQSLTVIVPERLPGLDAQRITLSRTVDWRIVAARPDVGETEQVTPRTQTVAIRHDLAHAEISRYFDAAAKAWNAGTEDHVDASAKPSFVIDTARTDVALPANSDWLLWLSSEALPPANERWLAAGGNVLRASDAAAIPTPGFQRSAAARADY
;
A
#
# COMPACT_ATOMS: atom_id res chain seq x y z
N MET A 1 -29.02 -4.88 -2.49
CA MET A 1 -27.80 -5.47 -1.93
C MET A 1 -27.43 -6.61 -2.85
N SER A 2 -26.44 -6.40 -3.69
CA SER A 2 -25.89 -7.45 -4.54
C SER A 2 -24.68 -8.04 -3.83
N ILE A 3 -24.41 -9.32 -4.09
CA ILE A 3 -23.20 -10.01 -3.63
C ILE A 3 -22.38 -10.36 -4.86
N GLY A 4 -21.07 -10.12 -4.81
CA GLY A 4 -20.15 -10.52 -5.87
C GLY A 4 -18.91 -11.23 -5.32
N LEU A 5 -18.23 -11.92 -6.23
CA LEU A 5 -17.01 -12.67 -5.95
C LEU A 5 -15.90 -12.10 -6.83
N LEU A 6 -14.78 -11.73 -6.23
CA LEU A 6 -13.59 -11.25 -6.95
C LEU A 6 -12.93 -12.38 -7.75
N PHE A 7 -12.98 -13.62 -7.23
CA PHE A 7 -12.44 -14.82 -7.87
C PHE A 7 -13.51 -15.92 -7.98
N PRO A 8 -14.46 -15.83 -8.91
CA PRO A 8 -15.54 -16.81 -9.04
C PRO A 8 -15.02 -18.24 -9.31
N ALA A 9 -13.85 -18.37 -9.95
CA ALA A 9 -13.20 -19.66 -10.18
C ALA A 9 -12.80 -20.38 -8.88
N ALA A 10 -12.62 -19.68 -7.76
CA ALA A 10 -12.29 -20.28 -6.47
C ALA A 10 -13.41 -21.22 -5.96
N LEU A 11 -14.65 -21.07 -6.43
CA LEU A 11 -15.73 -22.01 -6.13
C LEU A 11 -15.45 -23.44 -6.63
N ALA A 12 -14.62 -23.61 -7.66
CA ALA A 12 -14.21 -24.93 -8.11
C ALA A 12 -13.48 -25.72 -7.01
N ALA A 13 -12.84 -25.03 -6.05
CA ALA A 13 -12.19 -25.67 -4.90
C ALA A 13 -13.19 -26.36 -3.95
N LEU A 14 -14.49 -26.04 -4.01
CA LEU A 14 -15.52 -26.78 -3.27
C LEU A 14 -15.57 -28.26 -3.66
N ALA A 15 -15.09 -28.63 -4.85
CA ALA A 15 -14.96 -30.03 -5.24
C ALA A 15 -14.07 -30.84 -4.27
N ALA A 16 -13.13 -30.19 -3.57
CA ALA A 16 -12.30 -30.82 -2.55
C ALA A 16 -13.11 -31.30 -1.32
N LEU A 17 -14.32 -30.77 -1.10
CA LEU A 17 -15.23 -31.25 -0.05
C LEU A 17 -15.77 -32.67 -0.34
N ALA A 18 -15.74 -33.11 -1.60
CA ALA A 18 -16.12 -34.47 -1.95
C ALA A 18 -15.15 -35.51 -1.37
N LEU A 19 -13.87 -35.14 -1.18
CA LEU A 19 -12.84 -36.03 -0.64
C LEU A 19 -13.15 -36.54 0.77
N PRO A 20 -13.32 -35.66 1.80
CA PRO A 20 -13.65 -36.11 3.15
C PRO A 20 -15.00 -36.83 3.22
N LEU A 21 -15.97 -36.43 2.39
CA LEU A 21 -17.28 -37.09 2.29
C LEU A 21 -17.14 -38.53 1.76
N LEU A 22 -16.37 -38.72 0.68
CA LEU A 22 -16.09 -40.03 0.08
C LEU A 22 -15.27 -40.93 1.01
N ILE A 23 -14.26 -40.39 1.67
CA ILE A 23 -13.46 -41.14 2.66
C ILE A 23 -14.35 -41.60 3.81
N HIS A 24 -15.26 -40.75 4.27
CA HIS A 24 -16.17 -41.09 5.36
C HIS A 24 -17.20 -42.16 4.94
N LEU A 25 -17.74 -42.08 3.72
CA LEU A 25 -18.66 -43.09 3.19
C LEU A 25 -17.98 -44.45 2.94
N THR A 26 -16.70 -44.45 2.59
CA THR A 26 -15.91 -45.67 2.35
C THR A 26 -15.34 -46.28 3.62
N ARG A 27 -15.14 -45.50 4.68
CA ARG A 27 -14.71 -45.97 6.02
C ARG A 27 -15.85 -46.70 6.73
N ARG A 28 -16.19 -47.90 6.23
CA ARG A 28 -17.01 -48.86 6.96
C ARG A 28 -16.33 -49.12 8.30
N SER A 29 -16.97 -48.70 9.38
CA SER A 29 -16.60 -48.99 10.76
C SER A 29 -16.05 -50.41 10.87
N GLU A 30 -14.72 -50.53 11.00
CA GLU A 30 -14.04 -51.79 11.26
C GLU A 30 -14.65 -52.34 12.53
N ARG A 31 -15.54 -53.31 12.38
CA ARG A 31 -16.07 -54.05 13.53
C ARG A 31 -14.90 -54.82 14.08
N GLN A 32 -14.24 -54.27 15.10
CA GLN A 32 -13.29 -55.03 15.91
C GLN A 32 -14.06 -56.25 16.44
N LEU A 33 -13.75 -57.41 15.87
CA LEU A 33 -14.26 -58.69 16.33
C LEU A 33 -13.54 -59.01 17.63
N MET A 34 -14.01 -58.42 18.72
CA MET A 34 -13.55 -58.78 20.04
C MET A 34 -14.12 -60.17 20.35
N ALA A 35 -13.23 -61.17 20.44
CA ALA A 35 -13.61 -62.54 20.72
C ALA A 35 -14.15 -62.63 22.16
N PHE A 36 -15.47 -62.51 22.31
CA PHE A 36 -16.11 -62.56 23.61
C PHE A 36 -16.49 -64.01 23.97
N ALA A 37 -15.75 -64.60 24.92
CA ALA A 37 -15.88 -66.01 25.29
C ALA A 37 -17.27 -66.43 25.80
N ALA A 38 -18.09 -65.47 26.25
CA ALA A 38 -19.44 -65.75 26.77
C ALA A 38 -20.45 -66.15 25.67
N LEU A 39 -20.13 -65.93 24.38
CA LEU A 39 -21.05 -66.20 23.27
C LEU A 39 -21.11 -67.68 22.86
N ARG A 40 -20.22 -68.54 23.37
CA ARG A 40 -20.19 -69.98 23.07
C ARG A 40 -21.49 -70.72 23.49
N TRP A 41 -22.28 -70.16 24.41
CA TRP A 41 -23.48 -70.81 24.95
C TRP A 41 -24.81 -70.24 24.41
N LEU A 42 -24.78 -69.24 23.52
CA LEU A 42 -25.98 -68.55 23.05
C LEU A 42 -26.39 -69.00 21.64
N ARG A 43 -27.59 -69.60 21.49
CA ARG A 43 -28.15 -70.03 20.20
C ARG A 43 -28.53 -68.81 19.35
N ALA A 44 -27.88 -68.66 18.20
CA ALA A 44 -27.97 -67.49 17.34
C ALA A 44 -29.34 -67.35 16.64
N LYS A 45 -30.06 -66.26 16.91
CA LYS A 45 -31.13 -65.75 16.04
C LYS A 45 -31.22 -64.22 16.07
N GLU A 46 -30.20 -63.54 15.57
CA GLU A 46 -30.33 -62.12 15.22
C GLU A 46 -29.87 -61.88 13.78
N ARG A 47 -30.82 -61.52 12.91
CA ARG A 47 -30.56 -61.01 11.57
C ARG A 47 -29.84 -59.67 11.74
N ALA A 48 -28.53 -59.66 11.55
CA ALA A 48 -27.70 -58.46 11.67
C ALA A 48 -28.17 -57.39 10.66
N ARG A 49 -29.04 -56.48 11.10
CA ARG A 49 -29.40 -55.30 10.30
C ARG A 49 -28.14 -54.47 10.13
N ARG A 50 -27.59 -54.50 8.92
CA ARG A 50 -26.64 -53.52 8.40
C ARG A 50 -27.31 -52.14 8.41
N ARG A 51 -27.25 -51.44 9.53
CA ARG A 51 -27.55 -50.01 9.57
C ARG A 51 -26.23 -49.26 9.40
N LEU A 52 -26.20 -48.38 8.41
CA LEU A 52 -25.18 -47.35 8.27
C LEU A 52 -25.29 -46.45 9.51
N ARG A 53 -24.48 -46.72 10.54
CA ARG A 53 -24.31 -45.82 11.67
C ARG A 53 -23.12 -44.96 11.33
N ILE A 54 -23.40 -43.69 11.12
CA ILE A 54 -22.38 -42.69 10.94
C ILE A 54 -22.02 -42.22 12.34
N ASP A 55 -20.92 -42.74 12.86
CA ASP A 55 -20.27 -42.21 14.05
C ASP A 55 -19.51 -40.94 13.65
N GLU A 56 -19.47 -39.94 14.54
CA GLU A 56 -18.69 -38.69 14.37
C GLU A 56 -19.23 -37.64 13.35
N TRP A 57 -20.54 -37.58 13.09
CA TRP A 57 -21.15 -36.54 12.22
C TRP A 57 -20.72 -35.11 12.55
N LEU A 58 -20.54 -34.79 13.84
CA LEU A 58 -20.16 -33.45 14.28
C LEU A 58 -18.73 -33.09 13.84
N LEU A 59 -17.80 -34.04 13.89
CA LEU A 59 -16.43 -33.86 13.40
C LEU A 59 -16.39 -33.72 11.88
N LEU A 60 -17.22 -34.49 11.17
CA LEU A 60 -17.39 -34.34 9.72
C LEU A 60 -17.93 -32.95 9.36
N ALA A 61 -18.97 -32.50 10.04
CA ALA A 61 -19.57 -31.18 9.83
C ALA A 61 -18.56 -30.05 10.09
N LEU A 62 -17.78 -30.15 11.19
CA LEU A 62 -16.73 -29.18 11.50
C LEU A 62 -15.64 -29.14 10.44
N ARG A 63 -15.21 -30.32 9.93
CA ARG A 63 -14.21 -30.40 8.87
C ARG A 63 -14.70 -29.77 7.56
N LEU A 64 -15.95 -30.05 7.19
CA LEU A 64 -16.58 -29.42 6.03
C LEU A 64 -16.62 -27.90 6.24
N LEU A 65 -17.12 -27.42 7.37
CA LEU A 65 -17.22 -26.00 7.70
C LEU A 65 -15.87 -25.29 7.59
N LEU A 66 -14.81 -25.86 8.15
CA LEU A 66 -13.45 -25.31 8.05
C LEU A 66 -12.98 -25.20 6.59
N LEU A 67 -13.16 -26.26 5.80
CA LEU A 67 -12.78 -26.23 4.38
C LEU A 67 -13.61 -25.21 3.59
N THR A 68 -14.92 -25.13 3.84
CA THR A 68 -15.78 -24.13 3.19
C THR A 68 -15.36 -22.72 3.58
N ALA A 69 -15.00 -22.48 4.84
CA ALA A 69 -14.51 -21.19 5.31
C ALA A 69 -13.21 -20.79 4.58
N VAL A 70 -12.27 -21.72 4.41
CA VAL A 70 -11.04 -21.49 3.65
C VAL A 70 -11.34 -21.15 2.19
N VAL A 71 -12.25 -21.89 1.54
CA VAL A 71 -12.65 -21.62 0.15
C VAL A 71 -13.32 -20.26 0.02
N LEU A 72 -14.20 -19.89 0.96
CA LEU A 72 -14.81 -18.57 0.99
C LEU A 72 -13.77 -17.47 1.20
N LEU A 73 -12.76 -17.68 2.06
CA LEU A 73 -11.68 -16.73 2.28
C LEU A 73 -10.86 -16.51 0.99
N LEU A 74 -10.63 -17.56 0.20
CA LEU A 74 -10.01 -17.49 -1.12
C LEU A 74 -10.91 -16.80 -2.17
N ALA A 75 -12.23 -17.02 -2.11
CA ALA A 75 -13.18 -16.45 -3.06
C ALA A 75 -13.42 -14.93 -2.82
N GLN A 76 -13.01 -14.41 -1.66
CA GLN A 76 -13.18 -13.03 -1.22
C GLN A 76 -14.61 -12.50 -1.46
N PRO A 77 -15.62 -13.01 -0.72
CA PRO A 77 -17.01 -12.59 -0.88
C PRO A 77 -17.15 -11.11 -0.53
N MET A 78 -17.57 -10.32 -1.52
CA MET A 78 -17.76 -8.89 -1.36
C MET A 78 -19.25 -8.59 -1.21
N TRP A 79 -19.59 -7.88 -0.12
CA TRP A 79 -20.94 -7.38 0.11
C TRP A 79 -21.08 -5.99 -0.51
N PHE A 80 -21.79 -5.89 -1.64
CA PHE A 80 -22.11 -4.59 -2.20
C PHE A 80 -23.27 -3.97 -1.41
N GLY A 81 -22.92 -3.03 -0.53
CA GLY A 81 -23.87 -2.13 0.11
C GLY A 81 -24.65 -1.31 -0.93
N LYS A 82 -25.87 -0.89 -0.59
CA LYS A 82 -26.58 0.13 -1.39
C LYS A 82 -25.63 1.33 -1.52
N SER A 83 -25.37 1.77 -2.75
CA SER A 83 -24.60 2.98 -3.03
C SER A 83 -25.13 4.09 -2.13
N SER A 84 -24.25 4.67 -1.31
CA SER A 84 -24.57 5.84 -0.51
C SER A 84 -25.00 6.97 -1.45
N ASP A 85 -26.06 7.67 -1.09
CA ASP A 85 -26.61 8.82 -1.83
C ASP A 85 -25.65 10.04 -1.83
N HIS A 86 -24.51 9.94 -1.12
CA HIS A 86 -23.40 10.87 -1.22
C HIS A 86 -22.36 10.31 -2.19
N ALA A 87 -22.37 10.84 -3.41
CA ALA A 87 -21.32 10.64 -4.40
C ALA A 87 -20.12 11.49 -4.01
N TRP A 88 -18.97 10.87 -3.77
CA TRP A 88 -17.72 11.61 -3.56
C TRP A 88 -17.20 12.08 -4.90
N VAL A 89 -17.04 13.40 -5.05
CA VAL A 89 -16.52 14.02 -6.25
C VAL A 89 -15.11 14.51 -6.01
N VAL A 90 -14.17 14.07 -6.83
CA VAL A 90 -12.76 14.44 -6.73
C VAL A 90 -12.42 15.33 -7.91
N VAL A 91 -11.94 16.54 -7.63
CA VAL A 91 -11.52 17.50 -8.65
C VAL A 91 -10.01 17.45 -8.78
N VAL A 92 -9.53 17.12 -9.97
CA VAL A 92 -8.10 17.23 -10.28
C VAL A 92 -7.70 18.71 -10.39
N PRO A 93 -6.56 19.13 -9.80
CA PRO A 93 -6.00 20.46 -10.05
C PRO A 93 -5.99 20.80 -11.56
N GLY A 94 -6.58 21.93 -11.91
CA GLY A 94 -6.73 22.38 -13.32
C GLY A 94 -8.07 22.07 -13.98
N ALA A 95 -8.89 21.18 -13.41
CA ALA A 95 -10.29 21.07 -13.83
C ALA A 95 -11.07 22.32 -13.39
N ASN A 96 -12.04 22.76 -14.19
CA ASN A 96 -12.98 23.79 -13.75
C ASN A 96 -14.14 23.13 -12.94
N PRO A 97 -14.13 23.16 -11.59
CA PRO A 97 -15.13 22.48 -10.77
C PRO A 97 -16.54 23.07 -10.93
N ASP A 98 -16.63 24.35 -11.30
CA ASP A 98 -17.90 25.08 -11.38
C ASP A 98 -18.77 24.59 -12.55
N ALA A 99 -18.21 23.80 -13.46
CA ALA A 99 -18.95 23.15 -14.54
C ALA A 99 -19.74 21.91 -14.08
N VAL A 100 -19.48 21.37 -12.88
CA VAL A 100 -20.02 20.05 -12.47
C VAL A 100 -20.38 19.93 -10.97
N ILE A 101 -19.82 20.75 -10.07
CA ILE A 101 -19.99 20.59 -8.62
C ILE A 101 -20.73 21.79 -7.99
N ASP A 102 -21.90 21.52 -7.41
CA ASP A 102 -22.67 22.50 -6.61
C ASP A 102 -22.17 22.63 -5.14
N ASP A 103 -21.40 21.66 -4.63
CA ASP A 103 -20.88 21.65 -3.24
C ASP A 103 -19.36 21.94 -3.14
N PRO A 104 -18.94 23.09 -2.58
CA PRO A 104 -17.54 23.50 -2.51
C PRO A 104 -16.67 22.73 -1.49
N THR A 105 -17.25 21.87 -0.64
CA THR A 105 -16.51 21.19 0.44
C THR A 105 -15.62 20.04 -0.01
N LEU A 106 -15.70 19.62 -1.28
CA LEU A 106 -15.05 18.42 -1.82
C LEU A 106 -13.68 18.66 -2.50
N ARG A 107 -13.05 19.83 -2.32
CA ARG A 107 -11.98 20.32 -3.21
C ARG A 107 -10.54 19.87 -2.87
N ASP A 108 -10.26 19.33 -1.68
CA ASP A 108 -8.87 19.27 -1.18
C ASP A 108 -8.32 17.87 -0.84
N ALA A 109 -8.88 16.78 -1.38
CA ALA A 109 -8.46 15.43 -0.99
C ALA A 109 -7.59 14.73 -2.06
N SER A 110 -6.49 14.10 -1.61
CA SER A 110 -5.59 13.35 -2.49
C SER A 110 -6.23 12.03 -2.96
N TRP A 111 -6.05 11.65 -4.23
CA TRP A 111 -6.77 10.51 -4.81
C TRP A 111 -6.44 9.18 -4.13
N ARG A 112 -5.20 9.01 -3.67
CA ARG A 112 -4.74 7.80 -2.96
C ARG A 112 -5.33 7.70 -1.56
N GLU A 113 -5.46 8.82 -0.88
CA GLU A 113 -6.06 8.86 0.46
C GLU A 113 -7.57 8.62 0.39
N LEU A 114 -8.26 9.19 -0.61
CA LEU A 114 -9.66 8.90 -0.88
C LEU A 114 -9.89 7.43 -1.26
N ASP A 115 -9.05 6.86 -2.13
CA ASP A 115 -9.19 5.44 -2.49
C ASP A 115 -8.94 4.51 -1.30
N ALA A 116 -8.10 4.91 -0.34
CA ALA A 116 -7.85 4.14 0.89
C ALA A 116 -8.95 4.32 1.95
N THR A 117 -9.56 5.50 2.04
CA THR A 117 -10.51 5.85 3.13
C THR A 117 -11.96 5.55 2.78
N LEU A 118 -12.34 5.62 1.50
CA LEU A 118 -13.70 5.38 1.08
C LEU A 118 -14.05 3.90 1.19
N ALA A 119 -15.19 3.59 1.81
CA ALA A 119 -15.71 2.23 1.82
C ALA A 119 -15.91 1.74 0.38
N ALA A 120 -15.63 0.47 0.10
CA ALA A 120 -15.64 -0.07 -1.27
C ALA A 120 -17.03 -0.02 -1.95
N SER A 121 -18.10 0.26 -1.20
CA SER A 121 -19.46 0.47 -1.69
C SER A 121 -19.79 1.91 -2.10
N GLN A 122 -18.89 2.87 -1.88
CA GLN A 122 -19.10 4.28 -2.23
C GLN A 122 -18.63 4.55 -3.66
N SER A 123 -19.50 5.17 -4.46
CA SER A 123 -19.18 5.59 -5.82
C SER A 123 -18.28 6.82 -5.80
N LEU A 124 -17.19 6.75 -6.56
CA LEU A 124 -16.24 7.84 -6.74
C LEU A 124 -16.42 8.42 -8.14
N THR A 125 -16.75 9.70 -8.24
CA THR A 125 -16.74 10.45 -9.50
C THR A 125 -15.46 11.28 -9.54
N VAL A 126 -14.63 11.09 -10.57
CA VAL A 126 -13.38 11.84 -10.75
C VAL A 126 -13.55 12.79 -11.91
N ILE A 127 -13.33 14.07 -11.65
CA ILE A 127 -13.41 15.15 -12.63
C ILE A 127 -12.01 15.54 -13.07
N VAL A 128 -11.71 15.27 -14.34
CA VAL A 128 -10.38 15.44 -14.93
C VAL A 128 -10.46 16.48 -16.04
N PRO A 129 -9.50 17.42 -16.15
CA PRO A 129 -9.41 18.29 -17.32
C PRO A 129 -9.06 17.49 -18.58
N GLU A 130 -9.37 18.05 -19.76
CA GLU A 130 -9.00 17.45 -21.06
C GLU A 130 -7.50 17.15 -21.20
N ARG A 131 -6.65 17.94 -20.53
CA ARG A 131 -5.20 17.77 -20.48
C ARG A 131 -4.74 17.75 -19.03
N LEU A 132 -4.11 16.65 -18.62
CA LEU A 132 -3.47 16.51 -17.32
C LEU A 132 -1.95 16.69 -17.47
N PRO A 133 -1.40 17.86 -17.09
CA PRO A 133 0.05 18.05 -17.04
C PRO A 133 0.66 17.33 -15.83
N GLY A 134 1.96 17.01 -15.90
CA GLY A 134 2.73 16.53 -14.74
C GLY A 134 2.53 15.07 -14.34
N LEU A 135 1.82 14.27 -15.13
CA LEU A 135 1.78 12.81 -14.96
C LEU A 135 3.04 12.16 -15.55
N ASP A 136 3.50 11.12 -14.88
CA ASP A 136 4.63 10.25 -15.24
C ASP A 136 4.28 9.20 -16.33
N ALA A 137 3.19 9.42 -17.06
CA ALA A 137 2.59 8.47 -18.00
C ALA A 137 2.21 7.10 -17.40
N GLN A 138 2.21 6.94 -16.07
CA GLN A 138 1.76 5.71 -15.44
C GLN A 138 0.23 5.60 -15.49
N ARG A 139 -0.28 4.39 -15.75
CA ARG A 139 -1.73 4.15 -15.74
C ARG A 139 -2.26 4.24 -14.31
N ILE A 140 -3.13 5.23 -14.06
CA ILE A 140 -3.84 5.36 -12.79
C ILE A 140 -4.67 4.09 -12.56
N THR A 141 -4.40 3.41 -11.44
CA THR A 141 -5.12 2.19 -11.03
C THR A 141 -5.81 2.48 -9.70
N LEU A 142 -7.14 2.35 -9.67
CA LEU A 142 -7.97 2.55 -8.47
C LEU A 142 -8.59 1.21 -8.08
N SER A 143 -8.76 0.98 -6.78
CA SER A 143 -9.30 -0.27 -6.24
C SER A 143 -10.81 -0.48 -6.49
N ARG A 144 -11.47 0.52 -7.09
CA ARG A 144 -12.91 0.58 -7.31
C ARG A 144 -13.26 1.09 -8.71
N THR A 145 -14.47 0.81 -9.16
CA THR A 145 -15.02 1.41 -10.38
C THR A 145 -15.30 2.89 -10.17
N VAL A 146 -14.81 3.71 -11.08
CA VAL A 146 -14.85 5.18 -11.00
C VAL A 146 -15.64 5.72 -12.18
N ASP A 147 -16.50 6.71 -11.92
CA ASP A 147 -17.14 7.51 -12.97
C ASP A 147 -16.21 8.64 -13.38
N TRP A 148 -15.68 8.59 -14.59
CA TRP A 148 -14.74 9.58 -15.11
C TRP A 148 -15.48 10.66 -15.88
N ARG A 149 -15.36 11.91 -15.44
CA ARG A 149 -15.93 13.07 -16.13
C ARG A 149 -14.82 13.99 -16.63
N ILE A 150 -14.76 14.15 -17.95
CA ILE A 150 -13.81 15.06 -18.59
C ILE A 150 -14.45 16.44 -18.69
N VAL A 151 -13.75 17.47 -18.21
CA VAL A 151 -14.25 18.85 -18.17
C VAL A 151 -13.21 19.78 -18.80
N ALA A 152 -13.68 20.92 -19.31
CA ALA A 152 -12.79 21.96 -19.80
C ALA A 152 -11.79 22.37 -18.70
N ALA A 153 -10.51 22.47 -19.07
CA ALA A 153 -9.49 23.01 -18.20
C ALA A 153 -9.82 24.49 -17.89
N ARG A 154 -9.47 24.93 -16.67
CA ARG A 154 -9.60 26.34 -16.31
C ARG A 154 -8.63 27.17 -17.18
N PRO A 155 -9.04 28.32 -17.75
CA PRO A 155 -8.25 29.07 -18.73
C PRO A 155 -6.92 29.61 -18.19
N ASP A 156 -6.79 29.78 -16.87
CA ASP A 156 -5.57 30.15 -16.13
C ASP A 156 -4.56 28.99 -15.99
N VAL A 157 -4.96 27.74 -16.23
CA VAL A 157 -4.06 26.56 -16.17
C VAL A 157 -3.54 26.18 -17.58
N GLY A 158 -3.76 27.05 -18.57
CA GLY A 158 -3.43 26.85 -19.97
C GLY A 158 -1.97 27.09 -20.37
N GLU A 159 -1.12 27.58 -19.47
CA GLU A 159 0.29 27.79 -19.79
C GLU A 159 1.09 26.66 -19.15
N THR A 160 1.44 25.68 -19.99
CA THR A 160 2.44 24.64 -19.71
C THR A 160 3.58 25.29 -18.94
N GLU A 161 3.62 25.14 -17.62
CA GLU A 161 4.80 25.46 -16.85
C GLU A 161 5.84 24.45 -17.33
N GLN A 162 6.56 24.82 -18.39
CA GLN A 162 7.70 24.09 -18.89
C GLN A 162 8.66 24.07 -17.70
N VAL A 163 8.62 22.98 -16.94
CA VAL A 163 9.58 22.70 -15.88
C VAL A 163 10.91 22.64 -16.60
N THR A 164 11.61 23.78 -16.64
CA THR A 164 12.93 23.85 -17.24
C THR A 164 13.77 22.90 -16.42
N PRO A 165 14.41 21.89 -17.05
CA PRO A 165 15.19 20.90 -16.33
C PRO A 165 16.28 21.63 -15.55
N ARG A 166 16.20 21.56 -14.22
CA ARG A 166 17.16 22.18 -13.33
C ARG A 166 18.24 21.16 -12.97
N THR A 167 19.49 21.59 -13.07
CA THR A 167 20.62 20.85 -12.49
C THR A 167 20.58 21.03 -10.98
N GLN A 168 20.47 19.92 -10.25
CA GLN A 168 20.47 19.92 -8.79
C GLN A 168 21.86 19.59 -8.26
N THR A 169 22.35 20.33 -7.28
CA THR A 169 23.65 20.09 -6.64
C THR A 169 23.45 19.37 -5.31
N VAL A 170 23.95 18.15 -5.20
CA VAL A 170 23.86 17.31 -4.00
C VAL A 170 25.25 17.22 -3.37
N ALA A 171 25.40 17.82 -2.18
CA ALA A 171 26.61 17.71 -1.39
C ALA A 171 26.56 16.46 -0.51
N ILE A 172 27.54 15.57 -0.63
CA ILE A 172 27.71 14.39 0.21
C ILE A 172 28.84 14.64 1.18
N ARG A 173 28.57 14.49 2.48
CA ARG A 173 29.56 14.65 3.55
C ARG A 173 29.64 13.36 4.34
N HIS A 174 30.82 12.74 4.36
CA HIS A 174 31.00 11.41 4.96
C HIS A 174 32.19 11.34 5.91
N ASP A 175 32.05 10.50 6.94
CA ASP A 175 33.17 10.11 7.80
C ASP A 175 33.96 8.92 7.20
N LEU A 176 34.89 8.35 7.98
CA LEU A 176 35.64 7.17 7.52
C LEU A 176 34.78 5.90 7.53
N ALA A 177 33.81 5.78 8.44
CA ALA A 177 32.96 4.60 8.59
C ALA A 177 31.96 4.46 7.42
N HIS A 178 31.52 5.59 6.85
CA HIS A 178 30.55 5.65 5.77
C HIS A 178 31.16 5.98 4.40
N ALA A 179 32.49 5.95 4.28
CA ALA A 179 33.19 6.29 3.04
C ALA A 179 32.84 5.37 1.85
N GLU A 180 32.45 4.12 2.12
CA GLU A 180 32.00 3.21 1.06
C GLU A 180 30.61 3.57 0.53
N ILE A 181 29.75 4.17 1.36
CA ILE A 181 28.38 4.51 0.99
C ILE A 181 28.36 5.63 -0.06
N SER A 182 29.26 6.61 0.05
CA SER A 182 29.33 7.74 -0.90
C SER A 182 29.62 7.29 -2.35
N ARG A 183 30.34 6.17 -2.53
CA ARG A 183 30.65 5.60 -3.85
C ARG A 183 29.39 5.16 -4.60
N TYR A 184 28.41 4.60 -3.90
CA TYR A 184 27.15 4.18 -4.52
C TYR A 184 26.34 5.38 -5.03
N PHE A 185 26.37 6.50 -4.30
CA PHE A 185 25.67 7.72 -4.72
C PHE A 185 26.34 8.37 -5.94
N ASP A 186 27.67 8.44 -5.97
CA ASP A 186 28.41 8.92 -7.14
C ASP A 186 28.15 8.03 -8.38
N ALA A 187 28.16 6.70 -8.20
CA ALA A 187 27.82 5.76 -9.27
C ALA A 187 26.37 5.91 -9.75
N ALA A 188 25.42 6.08 -8.84
CA ALA A 188 24.00 6.29 -9.17
C ALA A 188 23.79 7.60 -9.93
N ALA A 189 24.42 8.69 -9.50
CA ALA A 189 24.34 9.98 -10.20
C ALA A 189 24.99 9.92 -11.58
N LYS A 190 26.13 9.23 -11.73
CA LYS A 190 26.75 8.97 -13.03
C LYS A 190 25.84 8.17 -13.95
N ALA A 191 25.21 7.10 -13.45
CA ALA A 191 24.26 6.30 -14.22
C ALA A 191 23.03 7.11 -14.62
N TRP A 192 22.51 7.95 -13.71
CA TRP A 192 21.39 8.84 -13.99
C TRP A 192 21.72 9.86 -15.08
N ASN A 193 22.86 10.52 -14.96
CA ASN A 193 23.32 11.52 -15.91
C ASN A 193 23.71 10.92 -17.27
N ALA A 194 24.15 9.66 -17.31
CA ALA A 194 24.49 8.98 -18.56
C ALA A 194 23.27 8.83 -19.48
N GLY A 195 22.08 8.60 -18.93
CA GLY A 195 20.83 8.44 -19.68
C GLY A 195 20.84 7.24 -20.64
N THR A 196 19.67 6.75 -21.04
CA THR A 196 19.55 5.83 -22.20
C THR A 196 19.78 6.63 -23.48
N GLU A 197 20.63 6.11 -24.38
CA GLU A 197 21.08 6.75 -25.63
C GLU A 197 19.98 6.97 -26.69
N ASP A 198 18.72 6.69 -26.38
CA ASP A 198 17.61 6.87 -27.32
C ASP A 198 17.07 8.31 -27.30
N HIS A 199 17.52 9.10 -28.28
CA HIS A 199 16.78 10.18 -28.96
C HIS A 199 15.92 11.11 -28.06
N VAL A 200 16.52 11.71 -27.03
CA VAL A 200 15.93 12.87 -26.34
C VAL A 200 17.02 13.91 -26.12
N ASP A 201 16.74 15.16 -26.51
CA ASP A 201 17.63 16.32 -26.38
C ASP A 201 18.32 16.34 -24.99
N ALA A 202 19.64 16.24 -24.97
CA ALA A 202 20.43 16.17 -23.74
C ALA A 202 20.22 17.41 -22.82
N SER A 203 19.79 18.53 -23.40
CA SER A 203 19.47 19.77 -22.66
C SER A 203 18.11 19.72 -21.94
N ALA A 204 17.29 18.67 -22.16
CA ALA A 204 15.96 18.54 -21.60
C ALA A 204 15.90 17.62 -20.34
N LYS A 205 17.03 17.04 -19.91
CA LYS A 205 17.05 16.05 -18.81
C LYS A 205 17.50 16.69 -17.48
N PRO A 206 16.80 16.44 -16.36
CA PRO A 206 17.28 16.85 -15.05
C PRO A 206 18.58 16.11 -14.71
N SER A 207 19.61 16.87 -14.35
CA SER A 207 20.95 16.35 -14.05
C SER A 207 21.33 16.61 -12.58
N PHE A 208 22.15 15.72 -12.04
CA PHE A 208 22.68 15.85 -10.68
C PHE A 208 24.17 16.15 -10.72
N VAL A 209 24.60 17.16 -9.97
CA VAL A 209 26.03 17.41 -9.68
C VAL A 209 26.30 16.94 -8.27
N ILE A 210 27.16 15.93 -8.13
CA ILE A 210 27.55 15.39 -6.83
C ILE A 210 28.86 16.02 -6.37
N ASP A 211 28.83 16.67 -5.21
CA ASP A 211 30.02 17.15 -4.51
C ASP A 211 30.28 16.26 -3.29
N THR A 212 31.19 15.29 -3.42
CA THR A 212 31.52 14.37 -2.33
C THR A 212 32.78 14.84 -1.62
N ALA A 213 32.67 15.04 -0.30
CA ALA A 213 33.81 15.41 0.53
C ALA A 213 33.68 14.84 1.96
N ARG A 214 34.75 15.00 2.74
CA ARG A 214 34.78 14.68 4.17
C ARG A 214 33.90 15.65 4.98
N THR A 215 33.49 15.25 6.18
CA THR A 215 32.60 16.05 7.06
C THR A 215 33.16 17.42 7.48
N ASP A 216 34.47 17.62 7.39
CA ASP A 216 35.18 18.87 7.70
C ASP A 216 35.17 19.89 6.55
N VAL A 217 34.74 19.49 5.36
CA VAL A 217 34.69 20.38 4.19
C VAL A 217 33.34 21.11 4.13
N ALA A 218 33.38 22.44 3.98
CA ALA A 218 32.20 23.28 3.87
C ALA A 218 31.33 22.95 2.64
N LEU A 219 30.03 23.26 2.71
CA LEU A 219 29.09 23.05 1.61
C LEU A 219 29.34 24.06 0.46
N PRO A 220 29.20 23.64 -0.81
CA PRO A 220 29.12 24.55 -1.94
C PRO A 220 27.98 25.57 -1.76
N ALA A 221 28.18 26.79 -2.25
CA ALA A 221 27.18 27.85 -2.13
C ALA A 221 25.86 27.55 -2.87
N ASN A 222 25.90 26.67 -3.87
CA ASN A 222 24.77 26.28 -4.72
C ASN A 222 24.21 24.89 -4.38
N SER A 223 24.48 24.35 -3.18
CA SER A 223 23.90 23.07 -2.76
C SER A 223 22.39 23.17 -2.55
N ASP A 224 21.64 22.30 -3.22
CA ASP A 224 20.20 22.13 -3.03
C ASP A 224 19.91 21.08 -1.95
N TRP A 225 20.79 20.08 -1.86
CA TRP A 225 20.67 18.95 -0.95
C TRP A 225 22.00 18.65 -0.24
N LEU A 226 21.91 18.23 1.03
CA LEU A 226 23.01 17.68 1.81
C LEU A 226 22.68 16.24 2.24
N LEU A 227 23.53 15.30 1.86
CA LEU A 227 23.54 13.94 2.39
C LEU A 227 24.62 13.81 3.46
N TRP A 228 24.22 13.74 4.72
CA TRP A 228 25.10 13.60 5.88
C TRP A 228 25.27 12.12 6.24
N LEU A 229 26.40 11.55 5.84
CA LEU A 229 26.81 10.17 6.08
C LEU A 229 27.81 10.12 7.24
N SER A 230 27.34 10.51 8.42
CA SER A 230 28.10 10.36 9.65
C SER A 230 27.16 10.20 10.85
N SER A 231 27.65 9.47 11.85
CA SER A 231 26.98 9.34 13.14
C SER A 231 27.04 10.64 13.96
N GLU A 232 27.91 11.58 13.58
CA GLU A 232 28.08 12.87 14.27
C GLU A 232 26.90 13.82 14.08
N ALA A 233 26.78 14.77 15.02
CA ALA A 233 25.82 15.87 14.94
C ALA A 233 26.15 16.79 13.76
N LEU A 234 25.12 17.44 13.21
CA LEU A 234 25.28 18.34 12.08
C LEU A 234 26.07 19.60 12.53
N PRO A 235 27.13 20.03 11.82
CA PRO A 235 27.86 21.23 12.20
C PRO A 235 26.95 22.48 12.22
N PRO A 236 27.19 23.47 13.11
CA PRO A 236 26.34 24.65 13.24
C PRO A 236 26.21 25.49 11.96
N ALA A 237 27.17 25.39 11.04
CA ALA A 237 27.08 26.03 9.72
C ALA A 237 26.01 25.37 8.83
N ASN A 238 25.94 24.04 8.86
CA ASN A 238 24.98 23.25 8.09
C ASN A 238 23.58 23.32 8.70
N GLU A 239 23.46 23.44 10.03
CA GLU A 239 22.18 23.74 10.69
C GLU A 239 21.62 25.09 10.27
N ARG A 240 22.47 26.12 10.17
CA ARG A 240 22.07 27.45 9.65
C ARG A 240 21.63 27.40 8.20
N TRP A 241 22.33 26.62 7.37
CA TRP A 241 21.93 26.40 5.96
C TRP A 241 20.59 25.66 5.85
N LEU A 242 20.37 24.62 6.65
CA LEU A 242 19.10 23.90 6.76
C LEU A 242 17.97 24.86 7.18
N ALA A 243 18.20 25.70 8.19
CA ALA A 243 17.24 26.71 8.64
C ALA A 243 16.92 27.77 7.56
N ALA A 244 17.83 27.99 6.61
CA ALA A 244 17.63 28.88 5.47
C ALA A 244 16.87 28.23 4.30
N GLY A 245 16.39 26.99 4.46
CA GLY A 245 15.58 26.26 3.46
C GLY A 245 16.33 25.15 2.71
N GLY A 246 17.55 24.80 3.13
CA GLY A 246 18.27 23.64 2.59
C GLY A 246 17.60 22.30 2.95
N ASN A 247 17.81 21.27 2.13
CA ASN A 247 17.29 19.92 2.40
C ASN A 247 18.41 18.99 2.91
N VAL A 248 18.18 18.30 4.04
CA VAL A 248 19.17 17.36 4.60
C VAL A 248 18.59 15.94 4.66
N LEU A 249 19.33 14.99 4.10
CA LEU A 249 19.16 13.56 4.32
C LEU A 249 20.29 13.06 5.23
N ARG A 250 19.96 12.24 6.23
CA ARG A 250 20.93 11.77 7.22
C ARG A 250 20.95 10.25 7.25
N ALA A 251 22.12 9.68 7.54
CA ALA A 251 22.21 8.27 7.89
C ALA A 251 21.33 7.99 9.13
N SER A 252 20.74 6.80 9.21
CA SER A 252 19.77 6.44 10.26
C SER A 252 20.40 6.37 11.66
N ASP A 253 21.72 6.21 11.72
CA ASP A 253 22.53 6.20 12.93
C ASP A 253 23.09 7.60 13.31
N ALA A 254 22.73 8.64 12.55
CA ALA A 254 23.16 10.01 12.82
C ALA A 254 22.55 10.57 14.10
N ALA A 255 23.37 11.20 14.95
CA ALA A 255 22.95 11.77 16.23
C ALA A 255 21.74 12.71 16.07
N ALA A 256 20.70 12.57 16.90
CA ALA A 256 19.50 13.40 16.78
C ALA A 256 19.83 14.91 16.80
N ILE A 257 19.15 15.69 15.96
CA ILE A 257 19.21 17.15 16.06
C ILE A 257 18.62 17.50 17.43
N PRO A 258 19.31 18.26 18.30
CA PRO A 258 18.73 18.68 19.56
C PRO A 258 17.49 19.53 19.26
N THR A 259 16.31 18.96 19.49
CA THR A 259 15.05 19.69 19.36
C THR A 259 15.07 20.82 20.40
N PRO A 260 14.85 22.09 20.04
CA PRO A 260 14.60 23.11 21.04
C PRO A 260 13.35 22.68 21.82
N GLY A 261 13.56 22.31 23.08
CA GLY A 261 12.54 21.71 23.92
C GLY A 261 11.37 22.66 24.11
N PHE A 262 10.22 22.31 23.53
CA PHE A 262 8.94 22.89 23.92
C PHE A 262 8.54 22.29 25.28
N GLN A 263 9.18 22.74 26.36
CA GLN A 263 8.69 22.41 27.70
C GLN A 263 7.36 23.15 27.92
N ARG A 264 6.24 22.43 27.77
CA ARG A 264 4.96 22.89 28.32
C ARG A 264 5.10 22.91 29.85
N SER A 265 5.27 24.10 30.40
CA SER A 265 5.13 24.36 31.83
C SER A 265 3.69 24.04 32.26
N ALA A 266 3.45 22.82 32.73
CA ALA A 266 2.23 22.49 33.46
C ALA A 266 2.34 23.05 34.88
N ALA A 267 2.09 24.35 35.04
CA ALA A 267 1.86 24.92 36.36
C ALA A 267 0.47 24.47 36.83
N ALA A 268 0.48 23.53 37.77
CA ALA A 268 -0.70 23.03 38.47
C ALA A 268 -1.46 24.19 39.12
N ARG A 269 -2.73 24.32 38.72
CA ARG A 269 -3.74 25.08 39.45
C ARG A 269 -4.18 24.18 40.61
N ALA A 270 -3.73 24.48 41.81
CA ALA A 270 -4.23 23.87 43.04
C ALA A 270 -5.19 24.87 43.71
N ASP A 271 -6.45 24.45 43.80
CA ASP A 271 -7.43 25.04 44.70
C ASP A 271 -6.99 24.81 46.15
N TYR A 272 -6.90 25.89 46.94
CA TYR A 272 -7.54 26.09 48.25
C TYR A 272 -7.17 27.46 48.83
#